data_AF-A0A0H4KGI6-F1
#
_entry.id   AF-A0A0H4KGI6-F1
#
_cell.length_a   1.000
_cell.length_b   1.000
_cell.length_c   1.000
_cell.angle_alpha   90.00
_cell.angle_beta   90.00
_cell.angle_gamma   90.00
#
_symmetry.space_group_name_H-M   'P 1'
#
loop_
_entity.id
_entity.type
_entity.pdbx_description
1 polymer ?
#
loop_
_entity_poly.entity_id
_entity_poly.type
_entity_poly.pdbx_seq_one_letter_code
_entity_poly.pdbx_strand_id
1 'polypeptide(L)'
;MSFEESIREIFQQELEKFKQSVTPSPTENEWLSEYPNMLTTAHVREILGIKQTKMSELMNRSDFPVFKLAGTRIPKHKFIIWIENNTRWIEDNAQSSRKII
;
A
#
# COMPACT_ATOMS: atom_id res chain seq x y z
N MET A 1 -15.71 44.89 7.53
CA MET A 1 -15.68 43.53 6.97
C MET A 1 -16.99 43.29 6.27
N SER A 2 -16.91 42.85 5.02
CA SER A 2 -18.05 42.42 4.20
C SER A 2 -18.42 40.97 4.56
N PHE A 3 -19.69 40.62 4.45
CA PHE A 3 -20.21 39.27 4.71
C PHE A 3 -19.45 38.19 3.90
N GLU A 4 -19.04 38.51 2.68
CA GLU A 4 -18.25 37.60 1.84
C GLU A 4 -16.84 37.34 2.37
N GLU A 5 -16.25 38.32 3.06
CA GLU A 5 -14.94 38.17 3.70
C GLU A 5 -15.06 37.23 4.91
N SER A 6 -16.12 37.39 5.69
CA SER A 6 -16.40 36.52 6.83
C SER A 6 -16.66 35.06 6.41
N ILE A 7 -17.36 34.82 5.30
CA ILE A 7 -17.55 33.45 4.78
C ILE A 7 -16.22 32.84 4.34
N ARG A 8 -15.36 33.60 3.65
CA ARG A 8 -14.04 33.11 3.22
C ARG A 8 -13.16 32.79 4.42
N GLU A 9 -13.17 33.62 5.45
CA GLU A 9 -12.42 33.41 6.69
C GLU A 9 -12.91 32.18 7.45
N ILE A 10 -14.23 32.01 7.62
CA ILE A 10 -14.81 30.84 8.28
C ILE A 10 -14.43 29.55 7.54
N PHE A 11 -14.56 29.54 6.20
CA PHE A 11 -14.25 28.36 5.40
C PHE A 11 -12.76 28.00 5.45
N GLN A 12 -11.86 28.99 5.42
CA GLN A 12 -10.44 28.74 5.60
C GLN A 12 -10.10 28.26 7.00
N GLN A 13 -10.72 28.84 8.03
CA GLN A 13 -10.54 28.39 9.40
C GLN A 13 -11.00 26.94 9.60
N GLU A 14 -12.10 26.53 8.96
CA GLU A 14 -12.55 25.14 8.97
C GLU A 14 -11.64 24.22 8.14
N LEU A 15 -11.14 24.66 6.99
CA LEU A 15 -10.18 23.89 6.19
C LEU A 15 -8.85 23.67 6.92
N GLU A 16 -8.35 24.67 7.64
CA GLU A 16 -7.11 24.55 8.42
C GLU A 16 -7.30 23.64 9.63
N LYS A 17 -8.45 23.73 10.32
CA LYS A 17 -8.84 22.76 11.36
C LYS A 17 -8.96 21.34 10.80
N PHE A 18 -9.52 21.19 9.60
CA PHE A 18 -9.64 19.91 8.91
C PHE A 18 -8.27 19.34 8.57
N LYS A 19 -7.37 20.10 7.95
CA LYS A 19 -5.98 19.67 7.66
C LYS A 19 -5.18 19.29 8.90
N GLN A 20 -5.44 19.90 10.05
CA GLN A 20 -4.78 19.55 11.31
C GLN A 20 -5.38 18.29 11.95
N SER A 21 -6.68 18.06 11.79
CA SER A 21 -7.37 16.84 12.24
C SER A 21 -7.19 15.64 11.29
N VAL A 22 -6.93 15.93 10.02
CA VAL A 22 -6.41 14.99 9.04
C VAL A 22 -4.90 15.02 9.23
N THR A 23 -4.41 14.32 10.26
CA THR A 23 -3.19 13.54 10.04
C THR A 23 -3.33 12.95 8.65
N PRO A 24 -2.40 13.13 7.68
CA PRO A 24 -2.46 12.34 6.46
C PRO A 24 -2.69 10.94 6.97
N SER A 25 -3.88 10.37 6.70
CA SER A 25 -4.23 9.03 7.18
C SER A 25 -2.97 8.24 6.93
N PRO A 26 -2.33 7.62 7.94
CA PRO A 26 -1.13 6.82 7.71
C PRO A 26 -1.54 5.96 6.55
N THR A 27 -0.98 6.25 5.37
CA THR A 27 -1.49 5.62 4.16
C THR A 27 -1.27 4.17 4.48
N GLU A 28 -2.29 3.31 4.38
CA GLU A 28 -2.27 1.97 4.99
C GLU A 28 -1.04 1.11 4.58
N ASN A 29 -0.26 1.63 3.62
CA ASN A 29 1.00 1.13 3.10
C ASN A 29 2.21 2.07 3.29
N GLU A 30 2.32 2.77 4.42
CA GLU A 30 3.48 3.64 4.76
C GLU A 30 4.81 2.88 4.70
N TRP A 31 4.79 1.59 5.02
CA TRP A 31 5.93 0.66 4.93
C TRP A 31 6.48 0.47 3.50
N LEU A 32 5.75 0.94 2.48
CA LEU A 32 6.12 0.94 1.05
C LEU A 32 6.41 2.34 0.50
N SER A 33 6.39 3.37 1.35
CA SER A 33 6.57 4.77 0.94
C SER A 33 7.94 5.03 0.32
N GLU A 34 8.99 4.41 0.86
CA GLU A 34 10.38 4.53 0.40
C GLU A 34 10.65 3.89 -0.96
N TYR A 35 9.75 3.02 -1.43
CA TYR A 35 9.91 2.30 -2.69
C TYR A 35 9.29 3.03 -3.88
N PRO A 36 9.90 2.93 -5.09
CA PRO A 36 9.35 3.55 -6.29
C PRO A 36 8.00 2.95 -6.68
N ASN A 37 7.21 3.72 -7.43
CA ASN A 37 5.90 3.29 -7.93
C ASN A 37 5.97 2.06 -8.86
N MET A 38 7.13 1.85 -9.50
CA MET A 38 7.46 0.66 -10.25
C MET A 38 8.56 -0.11 -9.53
N LEU A 39 8.20 -1.23 -8.94
CA LEU A 39 9.12 -2.09 -8.20
C LEU A 39 9.94 -2.96 -9.17
N THR A 40 11.17 -3.22 -8.76
CA THR A 40 12.03 -4.21 -9.41
C THR A 40 11.87 -5.56 -8.73
N THR A 41 12.33 -6.62 -9.39
CA THR A 41 12.45 -7.96 -8.78
C THR A 41 13.28 -7.93 -7.49
N ALA A 42 14.27 -7.03 -7.40
CA ALA A 42 15.08 -6.89 -6.21
C ALA A 42 14.30 -6.28 -5.03
N HIS A 43 13.52 -5.22 -5.29
CA HIS A 43 12.67 -4.61 -4.26
C HIS A 43 11.66 -5.62 -3.71
N VAL A 44 10.95 -6.33 -4.58
CA VAL A 44 9.93 -7.31 -4.14
C VAL A 44 10.58 -8.44 -3.32
N ARG A 45 11.77 -8.88 -3.71
CA ARG A 45 12.53 -9.90 -2.98
C ARG A 45 12.89 -9.44 -1.56
N GLU A 46 13.36 -8.21 -1.44
CA GLU A 46 13.70 -7.56 -0.17
C GLU A 46 12.47 -7.38 0.71
N ILE A 47 11.40 -6.80 0.14
CA ILE A 47 10.11 -6.58 0.80
C ILE A 47 9.52 -7.88 1.36
N LEU A 48 9.49 -8.95 0.55
CA LEU A 48 8.91 -10.24 0.96
C LEU A 48 9.90 -11.13 1.72
N GLY A 49 11.17 -10.77 1.82
CA GLY A 49 12.21 -11.57 2.47
C GLY A 49 12.47 -12.93 1.81
N ILE A 50 12.24 -13.06 0.49
CA ILE A 50 12.34 -14.35 -0.22
C ILE A 50 13.67 -14.52 -0.98
N LYS A 51 14.03 -15.76 -1.33
CA LYS A 51 15.21 -16.02 -2.17
C LYS A 51 14.87 -15.94 -3.66
N GLN A 52 15.90 -15.85 -4.50
CA GLN A 52 15.77 -15.73 -5.95
C GLN A 52 14.91 -16.83 -6.59
N THR A 53 15.07 -18.09 -6.16
CA THR A 53 14.26 -19.22 -6.67
C THR A 53 12.77 -18.98 -6.46
N LYS A 54 12.38 -18.57 -5.24
CA LYS A 54 10.97 -18.32 -4.90
C LYS A 54 10.41 -17.10 -5.64
N MET A 55 11.25 -16.08 -5.85
CA MET A 55 10.89 -14.93 -6.67
C MET A 55 10.63 -15.35 -8.12
N SER A 56 11.47 -16.21 -8.71
CA SER A 56 11.25 -16.71 -10.08
C SER A 56 9.95 -17.51 -10.21
N GLU A 57 9.62 -18.34 -9.22
CA GLU A 57 8.31 -19.02 -9.15
C GLU A 57 7.15 -18.01 -9.10
N LEU A 58 7.26 -17.01 -8.24
CA LEU A 58 6.23 -15.97 -8.06
C LEU A 58 6.00 -15.16 -9.34
N MET A 59 7.07 -14.81 -10.06
CA MET A 59 6.99 -14.07 -11.33
C MET A 59 6.32 -14.85 -12.48
N ASN A 60 6.24 -16.17 -12.36
CA ASN A 60 5.57 -17.04 -13.33
C ASN A 60 4.10 -17.32 -13.00
N ARG A 61 3.62 -16.89 -11.82
CA ARG A 61 2.21 -17.02 -11.47
C ARG A 61 1.36 -16.09 -12.32
N SER A 62 0.19 -16.59 -12.75
CA SER A 62 -0.75 -15.84 -13.59
C SER A 62 -1.44 -14.70 -12.84
N ASP A 63 -1.58 -14.80 -11.52
CA ASP A 63 -2.24 -13.80 -10.67
C ASP A 63 -1.27 -12.73 -10.14
N PHE A 64 0.04 -12.91 -10.32
CA PHE A 64 1.04 -11.96 -9.82
C PHE A 64 1.18 -10.76 -10.79
N PRO A 65 1.16 -9.51 -10.29
CA PRO A 65 1.05 -8.32 -11.14
C PRO A 65 2.38 -7.94 -11.81
N VAL A 66 2.77 -8.68 -12.85
CA VAL A 66 3.97 -8.40 -13.64
C VAL A 66 3.65 -7.52 -14.84
N PHE A 67 4.39 -6.42 -14.97
CA PHE A 67 4.44 -5.61 -16.18
C PHE A 67 5.68 -5.98 -16.99
N LYS A 68 5.51 -6.44 -18.24
CA LYS A 68 6.61 -6.91 -19.12
C LYS A 68 6.93 -5.97 -20.29
N LEU A 69 6.10 -4.96 -20.56
CA LEU A 69 6.20 -4.14 -21.77
C LEU A 69 7.39 -3.16 -21.78
N ALA A 70 7.93 -2.78 -20.61
CA ALA A 70 9.11 -1.92 -20.48
C ALA A 70 10.22 -2.61 -19.66
N GLY A 71 10.41 -3.91 -19.91
CA GLY A 71 11.17 -4.81 -19.04
C GLY A 71 10.33 -5.34 -17.88
N THR A 72 10.91 -6.22 -17.06
CA THR A 72 10.21 -6.87 -15.94
C THR A 72 10.11 -5.90 -14.76
N ARG A 73 8.89 -5.38 -14.51
CA ARG A 73 8.57 -4.48 -13.39
C ARG A 73 7.26 -4.91 -12.71
N ILE A 74 7.06 -4.46 -11.48
CA ILE A 74 5.86 -4.74 -10.70
C ILE A 74 5.24 -3.40 -10.27
N PRO A 75 4.01 -3.06 -10.69
CA PRO A 75 3.35 -1.84 -10.24
C PRO A 75 3.04 -1.91 -8.73
N LYS A 76 3.55 -0.95 -7.95
CA LYS A 76 3.43 -0.93 -6.48
C LYS A 76 1.98 -1.04 -5.99
N HIS A 77 1.08 -0.27 -6.59
CA HIS A 77 -0.35 -0.28 -6.24
C HIS A 77 -1.02 -1.65 -6.50
N LYS A 78 -0.64 -2.36 -7.56
CA LYS A 78 -1.16 -3.73 -7.83
C LYS A 78 -0.56 -4.76 -6.90
N PHE A 79 0.71 -4.58 -6.54
CA PHE A 79 1.40 -5.46 -5.60
C PHE A 79 0.76 -5.43 -4.21
N ILE A 80 0.41 -4.24 -3.70
CA ILE A 80 -0.33 -4.07 -2.45
C ILE A 80 -1.65 -4.85 -2.49
N ILE A 81 -2.48 -4.62 -3.51
CA ILE A 81 -3.76 -5.33 -3.68
C ILE A 81 -3.54 -6.86 -3.74
N TRP A 82 -2.48 -7.31 -4.42
CA TRP A 82 -2.16 -8.73 -4.49
C TRP A 82 -1.81 -9.29 -3.10
N ILE A 83 -1.03 -8.56 -2.29
CA ILE A 83 -0.73 -8.96 -0.91
C ILE A 83 -2.03 -9.08 -0.11
N GLU A 84 -2.86 -8.04 -0.09
CA GLU A 84 -4.12 -8.03 0.65
C GLU A 84 -5.04 -9.20 0.27
N ASN A 85 -5.14 -9.51 -1.02
CA ASN A 85 -5.94 -10.63 -1.51
C ASN A 85 -5.35 -12.00 -1.12
N ASN A 86 -4.03 -12.11 -0.97
CA ASN A 86 -3.37 -13.36 -0.61
C ASN A 86 -3.13 -13.50 0.91
N THR A 87 -3.32 -12.44 1.70
CA THR A 87 -3.24 -12.47 3.17
C THR A 87 -4.58 -12.65 3.85
N ARG A 88 -5.71 -12.29 3.22
CA ARG A 88 -7.06 -12.62 3.75
C ARG A 88 -7.29 -14.12 3.95
N TRP A 89 -6.58 -14.97 3.21
CA TRP A 89 -6.56 -16.41 3.47
C TRP A 89 -6.14 -16.76 4.91
N ILE A 90 -5.26 -15.97 5.52
CA ILE A 90 -4.85 -16.12 6.93
C ILE A 90 -6.02 -15.78 7.88
N GLU A 91 -6.86 -14.79 7.60
CA GLU A 91 -8.00 -14.49 8.47
C GLU A 91 -9.05 -15.62 8.43
N ASP A 92 -9.26 -16.21 7.27
CA ASP A 92 -10.20 -17.31 7.08
C ASP A 92 -9.65 -18.68 7.57
N ASN A 93 -8.33 -18.88 7.61
CA ASN A 93 -7.71 -20.18 7.91
C ASN A 93 -6.81 -20.21 9.17
N ALA A 94 -6.42 -19.06 9.75
CA ALA A 94 -5.58 -18.97 10.94
C ALA A 94 -6.37 -18.96 12.26
N GLN A 95 -7.50 -19.66 12.32
CA GLN A 95 -8.18 -19.96 13.59
C GLN A 95 -7.38 -20.91 14.51
N SER A 96 -6.14 -21.29 14.17
CA SER A 96 -5.40 -22.31 14.92
C SER A 96 -4.23 -21.80 15.79
N SER A 97 -3.94 -20.50 15.86
CA SER A 97 -2.78 -20.00 16.65
C SER A 97 -3.10 -19.08 17.83
N ARG A 98 -4.38 -18.83 18.17
CA ARG A 98 -4.76 -18.29 19.49
C ARG A 98 -5.04 -19.41 20.49
N LYS A 99 -4.00 -20.15 20.87
CA LYS A 99 -3.97 -20.84 22.16
C LYS A 99 -2.54 -20.84 22.70
N ILE A 100 -2.12 -19.71 23.23
CA ILE A 100 -1.00 -19.65 24.17
C ILE A 100 -1.54 -18.95 25.42
N ILE A 101 -1.89 -19.83 26.36
CA ILE A 101 -1.89 -19.77 27.83
C ILE A 101 -1.97 -18.37 28.45
#